data_AF-A0A0F2LLF2-F1
#
_entry.id   AF-A0A0F2LLF2-F1
#
_cell.length_a   1.000
_cell.length_b   1.000
_cell.length_c   1.000
_cell.angle_alpha   90.00
_cell.angle_beta   90.00
_cell.angle_gamma   90.00
#
_symmetry.space_group_name_H-M   'P 1'
#
loop_
_entity.id
_entity.type
_entity.pdbx_description
1 polymer ?
#
loop_
_entity_poly.entity_id
_entity_poly.type
_entity_poly.pdbx_seq_one_letter_code
_entity_poly.pdbx_strand_id
1 'polypeptide(L)' 'MTQKILDVRKYSPTARHSVILQEFEKLKPGEGMYIVNDHEPVHLLHSLSHRDDFDMDAYYAKEEEEGKWIAFLKKKEP' A
#
# COMPACT_ATOMS: atom_id res chain seq x y z
N MET A 1 -4.74 -5.16 -17.50
CA MET A 1 -3.71 -5.44 -16.47
C MET A 1 -4.44 -5.67 -15.17
N THR A 2 -4.19 -6.77 -14.48
CA THR A 2 -4.89 -7.11 -13.23
C THR A 2 -4.28 -6.29 -12.10
N GLN A 3 -5.01 -5.31 -11.58
CA GLN A 3 -4.58 -4.57 -10.39
C GLN A 3 -4.65 -5.51 -9.17
N LYS A 4 -3.53 -5.65 -8.45
CA LYS A 4 -3.45 -6.49 -7.26
C LYS A 4 -4.11 -5.77 -6.08
N ILE A 5 -5.06 -6.42 -5.41
CA ILE A 5 -5.71 -5.91 -4.20
C ILE A 5 -5.33 -6.80 -3.03
N LEU A 6 -4.77 -6.21 -1.98
CA LEU A 6 -4.41 -6.88 -0.74
C LEU A 6 -5.29 -6.36 0.41
N ASP A 7 -6.25 -7.15 0.84
CA ASP A 7 -6.98 -6.86 2.07
C ASP A 7 -6.12 -7.24 3.28
N VAL A 8 -5.74 -6.24 4.09
CA VAL A 8 -4.87 -6.43 5.24
C VAL A 8 -5.60 -6.47 6.58
N ARG A 9 -6.91 -6.21 6.58
CA ARG A 9 -7.75 -6.25 7.79
C ARG A 9 -7.82 -7.65 8.41
N LYS A 10 -7.51 -8.68 7.61
CA LYS A 10 -7.41 -10.08 8.05
C LYS A 10 -6.12 -10.42 8.81
N TYR A 11 -5.12 -9.54 8.79
CA TYR A 11 -3.87 -9.74 9.54
C TYR A 11 -3.91 -8.97 10.87
N SER A 12 -3.10 -9.41 11.83
CA SER A 12 -2.98 -8.69 13.11
C SER A 12 -2.40 -7.29 12.89
N PRO A 13 -2.66 -6.34 13.82
CA PRO A 13 -2.10 -5.00 13.74
C PRO A 13 -0.58 -4.96 13.58
N THR A 14 0.13 -5.88 14.22
CA THR A 14 1.58 -5.99 14.18
C THR A 14 2.11 -6.64 12.90
N ALA A 15 1.32 -7.50 12.24
CA ALA A 15 1.75 -8.21 11.04
C ALA A 15 1.47 -7.46 9.74
N ARG A 16 0.41 -6.62 9.71
CA ARG A 16 -0.07 -6.00 8.47
C ARG A 16 1.01 -5.24 7.70
N HIS A 17 1.85 -4.46 8.38
CA HIS A 17 2.92 -3.69 7.72
C HIS A 17 3.93 -4.61 7.04
N SER A 18 4.37 -5.68 7.71
CA SER A 18 5.31 -6.64 7.14
C SER A 18 4.74 -7.32 5.90
N VAL A 19 3.46 -7.69 5.91
CA VAL A 19 2.80 -8.28 4.74
C VAL A 19 2.74 -7.29 3.58
N ILE A 20 2.36 -6.04 3.84
CA ILE A 20 2.28 -5.01 2.78
C ILE A 20 3.65 -4.79 2.15
N LEU A 21 4.68 -4.60 2.96
CA LEU A 21 6.05 -4.40 2.47
C LEU A 21 6.52 -5.61 1.67
N GLN A 22 6.27 -6.84 2.14
CA GLN A 22 6.63 -8.04 1.38
C GLN A 22 5.92 -8.13 0.03
N GLU A 23 4.63 -7.76 -0.04
CA GLU A 23 3.88 -7.75 -1.29
C GLU A 23 4.29 -6.60 -2.22
N PHE A 24 4.74 -5.48 -1.65
CA PHE A 24 5.31 -4.33 -2.37
C PHE A 24 6.68 -4.68 -2.97
N GLU A 25 7.54 -5.41 -2.26
CA GLU A 25 8.84 -5.86 -2.79
C GLU A 25 8.70 -6.70 -4.08
N LYS A 26 7.62 -7.47 -4.19
CA LYS A 26 7.34 -8.33 -5.34
C LYS A 26 6.91 -7.56 -6.59
N LEU A 27 6.57 -6.27 -6.47
CA LEU A 27 6.22 -5.42 -7.61
C LEU A 27 7.47 -5.16 -8.45
N LYS A 28 7.29 -5.14 -9.77
CA LYS A 28 8.29 -4.62 -10.71
C LYS A 28 8.24 -3.08 -10.75
N PRO A 29 9.29 -2.40 -11.22
CA PRO A 29 9.22 -0.97 -11.52
C PRO A 29 8.00 -0.65 -12.39
N GLY A 30 7.26 0.41 -12.04
CA GLY A 30 6.01 0.79 -12.71
C GLY A 30 4.76 0.01 -12.30
N GLU A 31 4.88 -1.11 -11.58
CA GLU A 31 3.71 -1.83 -11.06
C GLU A 31 3.20 -1.21 -9.76
N GLY A 32 1.89 -1.36 -9.53
CA GLY A 32 1.23 -0.91 -8.31
C GLY A 32 0.21 -1.90 -7.77
N MET A 33 -0.17 -1.69 -6.52
CA MET A 33 -1.15 -2.50 -5.81
C MET A 33 -2.05 -1.64 -4.93
N TYR A 34 -3.26 -2.10 -4.70
CA TYR A 34 -4.15 -1.57 -3.69
C TYR A 34 -4.03 -2.34 -2.39
N ILE A 35 -4.15 -1.62 -1.27
CA ILE A 35 -4.37 -2.20 0.04
C ILE A 35 -5.74 -1.78 0.56
N VAL A 36 -6.42 -2.67 1.27
CA VAL A 36 -7.63 -2.36 2.04
C VAL A 36 -7.29 -2.47 3.52
N ASN A 37 -7.44 -1.36 4.25
CA ASN A 37 -7.11 -1.21 5.66
C ASN A 37 -8.34 -0.76 6.47
N ASP A 38 -8.29 -0.92 7.79
CA ASP A 38 -9.35 -0.51 8.74
C ASP A 38 -9.20 0.96 9.22
N HIS A 39 -8.15 1.66 8.78
CA HIS A 39 -7.87 3.07 9.05
C HIS A 39 -6.97 3.66 7.95
N GLU A 40 -6.81 4.98 7.94
CA GLU A 40 -5.87 5.64 7.04
C GLU A 40 -4.43 5.15 7.29
N PRO A 41 -3.69 4.67 6.26
CA PRO A 41 -2.39 4.04 6.45
C PRO A 41 -1.23 5.05 6.59
N VAL A 42 -1.36 6.06 7.45
CA VAL A 42 -0.40 7.17 7.61
C VAL A 42 0.99 6.68 8.02
N HIS A 43 1.07 5.73 8.96
CA HIS A 43 2.36 5.17 9.40
C HIS A 43 3.07 4.37 8.30
N LEU A 44 2.29 3.67 7.47
CA LEU A 44 2.83 2.96 6.32
C LEU A 44 3.35 3.96 5.28
N LEU A 45 2.58 5.02 4.97
CA LEU A 45 3.01 6.07 4.06
C LEU A 45 4.33 6.70 4.52
N HIS A 46 4.43 7.06 5.80
CA HIS A 46 5.67 7.59 6.36
C HIS A 46 6.83 6.62 6.13
N SER A 47 6.63 5.30 6.33
CA SER A 47 7.68 4.30 6.11
C SER A 47 8.09 4.19 4.63
N LEU A 48 7.13 4.20 3.71
CA LEU A 48 7.37 4.13 2.26
C LEU A 48 7.99 5.42 1.70
N SER A 49 7.69 6.57 2.28
CA SER A 49 8.21 7.88 1.84
C SER A 49 9.73 8.01 1.90
N HIS A 50 10.38 7.18 2.73
CA HIS A 50 11.84 7.13 2.86
C HIS A 50 12.51 6.20 1.85
N ARG A 51 11.73 5.54 0.98
CA ARG A 51 12.26 4.61 -0.01
C ARG A 51 12.43 5.30 -1.36
N ASP A 52 13.56 5.03 -2.02
CA ASP A 52 13.85 5.58 -3.34
C ASP A 52 12.95 5.00 -4.43
N ASP A 53 12.53 3.73 -4.29
CA ASP A 53 11.72 3.00 -5.26
C ASP A 53 10.21 3.24 -5.13
N PHE A 54 9.77 4.02 -4.14
CA PHE A 54 8.35 4.33 -3.94
C PHE A 54 7.93 5.58 -4.71
N ASP A 55 6.87 5.45 -5.51
CA ASP A 55 6.28 6.55 -6.28
C ASP A 55 5.29 7.32 -5.40
N MET A 56 5.79 8.37 -4.74
CA MET A 56 5.00 9.25 -3.89
C MET A 56 3.93 10.01 -4.67
N ASP A 57 4.21 10.40 -5.92
CA ASP A 57 3.29 11.18 -6.74
C ASP A 57 2.08 10.34 -7.17
N ALA A 58 2.27 9.03 -7.32
CA ALA A 58 1.19 8.09 -7.59
C ALA A 58 0.41 7.66 -6.34
N TYR A 59 0.90 7.93 -5.13
CA TYR A 59 0.24 7.50 -3.90
C TYR A 59 -1.14 8.16 -3.74
N TYR A 60 -2.13 7.36 -3.35
CA TYR A 60 -3.39 7.89 -2.86
C TYR A 60 -3.96 7.01 -1.75
N ALA A 61 -4.73 7.61 -0.85
CA ALA A 61 -5.56 6.92 0.12
C ALA A 61 -6.92 7.60 0.22
N LYS A 62 -7.99 6.81 0.35
CA LYS A 62 -9.35 7.31 0.58
C LYS A 62 -10.13 6.35 1.46
N GLU A 63 -11.02 6.90 2.27
CA GLU A 63 -12.09 6.15 2.91
C GLU A 63 -13.20 5.89 1.89
N GLU A 64 -13.54 4.63 1.64
CA GLU A 64 -14.67 4.27 0.75
C GLU A 64 -15.97 4.11 1.51
N GLU A 65 -15.89 3.55 2.72
CA GLU A 65 -16.99 3.32 3.65
C GLU A 65 -16.43 3.53 5.07
N GLU A 66 -17.30 3.72 6.07
CA GLU A 66 -16.88 3.92 7.45
C GLU A 66 -15.92 2.81 7.92
N GLY A 67 -14.68 3.18 8.23
CA GLY A 67 -13.63 2.25 8.67
C GLY A 67 -13.04 1.35 7.56
N LYS A 68 -13.31 1.65 6.28
CA LYS A 68 -12.72 0.95 5.12
C LYS A 68 -11.91 1.94 4.28
N TRP A 69 -10.59 1.86 4.45
CA TRP A 69 -9.64 2.67 3.72
C TRP A 69 -8.99 1.90 2.58
N ILE A 70 -8.98 2.48 1.39
CA ILE A 70 -8.26 1.96 0.23
C ILE A 70 -7.10 2.88 -0.06
N ALA A 71 -5.89 2.31 -0.16
CA ALA A 71 -4.71 3.04 -0.59
C ALA A 71 -4.01 2.36 -1.76
N PHE A 72 -3.39 3.16 -2.62
CA PHE A 72 -2.62 2.70 -3.76
C PHE A 72 -1.14 2.97 -3.54
N LEU A 73 -0.34 1.94 -3.80
CA LEU A 73 1.10 1.97 -3.68
C LEU A 73 1.69 1.57 -5.04
N LYS A 74 2.66 2.33 -5.55
CA LYS A 74 3.31 2.05 -6.83
C LYS A 74 4.84 2.12 -6.68
N LYS A 75 5.56 1.26 -7.39
CA LYS A 75 7.00 1.41 -7.58
C LYS A 75 7.29 2.41 -8.69
N LYS A 76 8.29 3.26 -8.51
CA LYS A 76 8.76 4.18 -9.56
C LYS A 76 9.14 3.40 -10.82
N GLU A 77 8.92 4.05 -11.96
CA GLU A 77 9.54 3.61 -13.21
C GLU A 77 11.04 3.97 -13.19
N PRO A 78 11.90 3.21 -13.89
CA PRO A 78 13.33 3.47 -13.95
C PRO A 78 13.67 4.80 -14.63
#